data_AF-A0A0D0D9B8-F1
#
_entry.id   AF-A0A0D0D9B8-F1
#
_cell.length_a   1.000
_cell.length_b   1.000
_cell.length_c   1.000
_cell.angle_alpha   90.00
_cell.angle_beta   90.00
_cell.angle_gamma   90.00
#
_symmetry.space_group_name_H-M   'P 1'
#
loop_
_entity.id
_entity.type
_entity.pdbx_description
1 polymer ?
#
loop_
_entity_poly.entity_id
_entity_poly.type
_entity_poly.pdbx_seq_one_letter_code
_entity_poly.pdbx_strand_id
1 'polypeptide(L)'
;FPQGRHFKQWTGNDSKALMKVYLPAIKGHVPNDVICAFRTFLEFCYLVQWNVITEGTLNAIQDALDCFHQYCEVFRETGVVLTFSLPCQHSMKHYVKIL
;
A
#
# COMPACT_ATOMS: atom_id res chain seq x y z
N PHE A 1 8.72 -16.07 -10.30
CA PHE A 1 9.72 -15.86 -9.24
C PHE A 1 10.48 -17.16 -9.04
N PRO A 2 11.80 -17.22 -9.29
CA PRO A 2 12.56 -18.48 -9.21
C PRO A 2 12.64 -19.07 -7.79
N GLN A 3 12.15 -18.34 -6.79
CA GLN A 3 12.04 -18.78 -5.39
C GLN A 3 10.64 -18.39 -4.91
N GLY A 4 9.74 -19.36 -4.78
CA GLY A 4 8.40 -19.16 -4.23
C GLY A 4 8.42 -18.98 -2.70
N ARG A 5 7.57 -18.06 -2.21
CA ARG A 5 7.04 -17.85 -0.84
C ARG A 5 7.88 -18.37 0.34
N HIS A 6 9.08 -17.81 0.53
CA HIS A 6 9.82 -17.83 1.80
C HIS A 6 10.15 -16.39 2.24
N PHE A 7 9.14 -15.52 2.37
CA PHE A 7 9.33 -14.25 3.08
C PHE A 7 9.33 -14.54 4.57
N LYS A 8 10.52 -14.78 5.14
CA LYS A 8 10.67 -14.86 6.61
C LYS A 8 10.29 -13.52 7.27
N GLN A 9 10.45 -12.43 6.53
CA GLN A 9 9.96 -11.09 6.83
C GLN A 9 9.75 -10.34 5.50
N TRP A 10 8.67 -9.59 5.40
CA TRP A 10 8.47 -8.64 4.30
C TRP A 10 9.29 -7.39 4.56
N THR A 11 9.98 -6.88 3.54
CA THR A 11 10.82 -5.68 3.62
C THR A 11 10.36 -4.59 2.64
N GLY A 12 10.82 -3.35 2.84
CA GLY A 12 10.52 -2.26 1.92
C GLY A 12 11.00 -2.55 0.49
N ASN A 13 12.12 -3.28 0.33
CA ASN A 13 12.61 -3.71 -0.98
C ASN A 13 11.60 -4.61 -1.70
N ASP A 14 10.89 -5.47 -0.95
CA ASP A 14 9.84 -6.32 -1.50
C ASP A 14 8.66 -5.49 -1.98
N SER A 15 8.25 -4.45 -1.22
CA SER A 15 7.22 -3.50 -1.67
C SER A 15 7.60 -2.84 -3.01
N LYS A 16 8.84 -2.33 -3.14
CA LYS A 16 9.31 -1.69 -4.39
C LYS A 16 9.46 -2.69 -5.55
N ALA A 17 9.90 -3.92 -5.28
CA ALA A 17 9.98 -4.97 -6.28
C ALA A 17 8.58 -5.33 -6.81
N LEU A 18 7.59 -5.41 -5.92
CA LEU A 18 6.21 -5.70 -6.30
C LEU A 18 5.58 -4.56 -7.10
N MET A 19 5.86 -3.29 -6.76
CA MET A 19 5.42 -2.17 -7.59
C MET A 19 5.87 -2.31 -9.05
N LYS A 20 7.13 -2.72 -9.27
CA LYS A 20 7.70 -2.88 -10.62
C LYS A 20 7.07 -4.03 -11.41
N VAL A 21 6.54 -5.05 -10.74
CA VAL A 21 5.95 -6.23 -11.39
C VAL A 21 4.44 -6.08 -11.53
N TYR A 22 3.74 -5.73 -10.45
CA TYR A 22 2.28 -5.73 -10.41
C TYR A 22 1.66 -4.54 -11.13
N LEU A 23 2.18 -3.31 -10.97
CA LEU A 23 1.55 -2.14 -11.58
C LEU A 23 1.52 -2.23 -13.11
N PRO A 24 2.61 -2.65 -13.81
CA PRO A 24 2.54 -2.87 -15.25
C PRO A 24 1.63 -4.03 -15.63
N ALA A 25 1.59 -5.11 -14.84
CA ALA A 25 0.81 -6.29 -15.15
C ALA A 25 -0.71 -6.06 -15.12
N ILE A 26 -1.19 -5.14 -14.28
CA ILE A 26 -2.62 -4.82 -14.19
C ILE A 26 -3.02 -3.61 -15.05
N LYS A 27 -2.04 -2.89 -15.62
CA LYS A 27 -2.30 -1.68 -16.41
C LYS A 27 -3.14 -2.03 -17.65
N GLY A 28 -4.22 -1.28 -17.86
CA GLY A 28 -5.16 -1.51 -18.97
C GLY A 28 -6.15 -2.66 -18.74
N HIS A 29 -6.04 -3.39 -17.62
CA HIS A 29 -6.95 -4.46 -17.23
C HIS A 29 -7.90 -4.08 -16.09
N VAL A 30 -7.55 -3.04 -15.33
CA VAL A 30 -8.34 -2.53 -14.21
C VAL A 30 -8.52 -1.01 -14.33
N PRO A 31 -9.54 -0.41 -13.68
CA PRO A 31 -9.65 1.04 -13.57
C PRO A 31 -8.36 1.68 -13.04
N ASN A 32 -8.04 2.89 -13.51
CA ASN A 32 -6.83 3.58 -13.07
C ASN A 32 -6.79 3.77 -11.55
N ASP A 33 -7.94 3.96 -10.90
CA ASP A 33 -8.03 4.13 -9.45
C ASP A 33 -7.60 2.88 -8.69
N VAL A 34 -7.81 1.68 -9.25
CA VAL A 34 -7.28 0.43 -8.67
C VAL A 34 -5.75 0.44 -8.72
N ILE A 35 -5.16 0.90 -9.82
CA ILE A 35 -3.71 1.03 -9.96
C ILE A 35 -3.17 2.05 -8.95
N CYS A 36 -3.83 3.19 -8.80
CA CYS A 36 -3.48 4.22 -7.84
C CYS A 36 -3.57 3.70 -6.41
N ALA A 37 -4.65 3.00 -6.04
CA ALA A 37 -4.81 2.40 -4.72
C ALA A 37 -3.70 1.38 -4.41
N PHE A 38 -3.36 0.52 -5.37
CA PHE A 38 -2.27 -0.45 -5.19
C PHE A 38 -0.91 0.23 -5.03
N ARG A 39 -0.65 1.27 -5.84
CA ARG A 39 0.59 2.04 -5.77
C ARG A 39 0.72 2.74 -4.42
N THR A 40 -0.29 3.47 -3.97
CA THR A 40 -0.24 4.24 -2.72
C THR A 40 -0.14 3.33 -1.50
N PHE A 41 -0.81 2.17 -1.52
CA PHE A 41 -0.64 1.13 -0.51
C PHE A 41 0.80 0.60 -0.42
N LEU A 42 1.40 0.23 -1.55
CA LEU A 42 2.77 -0.28 -1.57
C LEU A 42 3.79 0.79 -1.18
N GLU A 43 3.53 2.06 -1.49
CA GLU A 43 4.36 3.18 -1.05
C GLU A 43 4.28 3.37 0.47
N PHE A 44 3.08 3.34 1.05
CA PHE A 44 2.90 3.33 2.50
C PHE A 44 3.69 2.18 3.14
N CYS A 45 3.53 0.95 2.64
CA CYS A 45 4.25 -0.21 3.16
C CYS A 45 5.76 -0.03 3.07
N TYR A 46 6.27 0.58 2.00
CA TYR A 46 7.69 0.87 1.86
C TYR A 46 8.18 1.88 2.92
N LEU A 47 7.45 2.98 3.12
CA LEU A 47 7.86 4.07 4.01
C LEU A 47 7.83 3.66 5.49
N VAL A 48 6.81 2.93 5.94
CA VAL A 48 6.71 2.49 7.36
C VAL A 48 7.75 1.45 7.75
N GLN A 49 8.48 0.89 6.78
CA GLN A 49 9.53 -0.11 7.01
C GLN A 49 10.94 0.48 6.96
N TRP A 50 11.07 1.80 6.87
CA TRP A 50 12.37 2.46 6.99
C TRP A 50 12.92 2.39 8.42
N ASN A 51 14.23 2.14 8.53
CA ASN A 51 14.92 2.07 9.82
C ASN A 51 15.04 3.45 10.50
N VAL A 52 14.93 4.54 9.73
CA VAL A 52 15.00 5.92 10.24
C VAL A 52 13.78 6.66 9.72
N ILE A 53 12.93 7.10 10.64
CA ILE A 53 11.73 7.87 10.34
C ILE A 53 12.01 9.31 10.74
N THR A 54 12.00 10.19 9.76
CA THR A 54 12.14 11.64 9.93
C THR A 54 10.76 12.30 9.88
N GLU A 55 10.63 13.56 10.27
CA GLU A 55 9.38 14.32 10.05
C GLU A 55 8.95 14.31 8.57
N GLY A 56 9.91 14.41 7.65
CA GLY A 56 9.63 14.29 6.21
C GLY A 56 9.08 12.90 5.83
N THR A 57 9.57 11.85 6.47
CA THR A 57 9.06 10.47 6.29
C THR A 57 7.64 10.34 6.85
N LEU A 58 7.36 10.92 8.02
CA LEU A 58 6.01 10.91 8.61
C LEU A 58 4.99 11.61 7.71
N ASN A 59 5.34 12.77 7.17
CA ASN A 59 4.48 13.47 6.20
C ASN A 59 4.23 12.61 4.95
N ALA A 60 5.27 11.99 4.40
CA ALA A 60 5.12 11.09 3.26
C ALA A 60 4.25 9.85 3.56
N ILE A 61 4.34 9.30 4.78
CA ILE A 61 3.48 8.19 5.24
C ILE A 61 2.02 8.64 5.29
N GLN A 62 1.76 9.83 5.85
CA GLN A 62 0.42 10.40 5.94
C GLN A 62 -0.16 10.68 4.54
N ASP A 63 0.62 11.29 3.66
CA ASP A 63 0.23 11.54 2.26
C ASP A 63 -0.10 10.24 1.53
N ALA A 64 0.73 9.20 1.69
CA ALA A 64 0.48 7.89 1.08
C ALA A 64 -0.80 7.23 1.63
N LEU A 65 -1.05 7.39 2.93
CA LEU A 65 -2.26 6.90 3.60
C LEU A 65 -3.52 7.59 3.07
N ASP A 66 -3.50 8.92 2.98
CA ASP A 66 -4.63 9.72 2.51
C ASP A 66 -4.92 9.45 1.04
N CYS A 67 -3.88 9.37 0.21
CA CYS A 67 -4.03 8.94 -1.18
C CYS A 67 -4.59 7.52 -1.27
N PHE A 68 -4.16 6.59 -0.42
CA PHE A 68 -4.73 5.23 -0.40
C PHE A 68 -6.22 5.25 -0.06
N HIS A 69 -6.63 5.97 0.98
CA HIS A 69 -8.05 6.09 1.36
C HIS A 69 -8.90 6.70 0.24
N GLN A 70 -8.36 7.68 -0.49
CA GLN A 70 -9.04 8.27 -1.63
C GLN A 70 -9.28 7.25 -2.75
N TYR A 71 -8.23 6.54 -3.17
CA TYR A 71 -8.34 5.63 -4.32
C TYR A 71 -8.94 4.27 -3.98
N CYS A 72 -8.89 3.81 -2.73
CA CYS A 72 -9.43 2.50 -2.37
C CYS A 72 -10.96 2.42 -2.47
N GLU A 73 -11.66 3.56 -2.45
CA GLU A 73 -13.12 3.59 -2.60
C GLU A 73 -13.61 2.98 -3.92
N VAL A 74 -12.76 2.90 -4.95
CA VAL A 74 -13.06 2.15 -6.18
C VAL A 74 -13.47 0.70 -5.92
N PHE A 75 -12.92 0.05 -4.88
CA PHE A 75 -13.29 -1.32 -4.52
C PHE A 75 -14.69 -1.41 -3.91
N ARG A 76 -15.17 -0.34 -3.29
CA ARG A 76 -16.55 -0.24 -2.80
C ARG A 76 -17.51 0.08 -3.95
N GLU A 77 -17.14 1.04 -4.80
CA GLU A 77 -17.94 1.45 -5.96
C GLU A 77 -18.16 0.30 -6.95
N THR A 78 -17.13 -0.53 -7.15
CA THR A 78 -17.23 -1.73 -7.99
C THR A 78 -17.89 -2.92 -7.30
N GLY A 79 -18.31 -2.78 -6.04
CA GLY A 79 -18.98 -3.83 -5.26
C GLY A 79 -18.07 -4.99 -4.85
N VAL A 80 -16.75 -4.87 -5.03
CA VAL A 80 -15.76 -5.89 -4.65
C VAL A 80 -15.65 -6.02 -3.13
N VAL A 81 -15.82 -4.91 -2.40
CA VAL A 81 -15.72 -4.86 -0.93
C VAL A 81 -16.91 -4.11 -0.34
N LEU A 82 -17.57 -4.69 0.65
CA LEU A 82 -18.66 -4.05 1.40
C LEU A 82 -18.14 -3.12 2.51
N THR A 83 -17.07 -3.53 3.20
CA THR A 83 -16.42 -2.75 4.26
C THR A 83 -14.90 -2.92 4.25
N PHE A 84 -14.16 -1.83 4.44
CA PHE A 84 -12.71 -1.84 4.66
C PHE A 84 -12.41 -2.12 6.14
N SER A 85 -12.61 -3.37 6.55
CA SER A 85 -12.39 -3.85 7.92
C SER A 85 -11.35 -4.96 7.97
N LEU A 86 -10.32 -4.88 7.12
CA LEU A 86 -9.23 -5.86 7.16
C LEU A 86 -8.37 -5.63 8.41
N PRO A 87 -7.96 -6.69 9.13
CA PRO A 87 -7.24 -6.58 10.41
C PRO A 87 -5.95 -5.75 10.38
N CYS A 88 -5.37 -5.47 9.21
CA CYS A 88 -4.19 -4.61 9.05
C CYS A 88 -4.51 -3.19 8.53
N GLN A 89 -5.68 -2.94 7.94
CA GLN A 89 -6.07 -1.59 7.49
C GLN A 89 -6.42 -0.69 8.67
N HIS A 90 -7.00 -1.26 9.73
CA HIS A 90 -7.36 -0.47 10.91
C HIS A 90 -6.13 0.06 11.65
N SER A 91 -5.05 -0.73 11.73
CA SER A 91 -3.77 -0.28 12.31
C SER A 91 -3.11 0.84 11.51
N MET A 92 -3.35 0.96 10.19
CA MET A 92 -2.72 1.99 9.37
C MET A 92 -3.08 3.41 9.84
N LYS A 93 -4.32 3.63 10.33
CA LYS A 93 -4.76 4.92 10.88
C LYS A 93 -4.05 5.32 12.18
N HIS A 94 -3.43 4.36 12.86
CA HIS A 94 -2.74 4.58 14.13
C HIS A 94 -1.22 4.60 13.99
N TYR A 95 -0.67 4.26 12.82
CA TYR A 95 0.78 4.20 12.60
C TYR A 95 1.47 5.55 12.82
N VAL A 96 0.89 6.64 12.30
CA VAL A 96 1.43 8.01 12.46
C VAL A 96 1.34 8.51 13.92
N LYS A 97 0.49 7.91 14.76
CA LYS A 97 0.36 8.27 16.18
C LYS A 97 1.24 7.43 17.10
N ILE A 98 1.77 6.32 16.61
CA ILE A 98 2.57 5.35 17.38
C ILE A 98 4.07 5.49 17.04
N LEU A 99 4.39 5.90 15.82
CA LEU A 99 5.74 6.27 15.36
C LEU A 99 6.09 7.71 15.74
#